data_AF-A0A924V346-F1
#
_entry.id   AF-A0A924V346-F1
#
_cell.length_a   1.000
_cell.length_b   1.000
_cell.length_c   1.000
_cell.angle_alpha   90.00
_cell.angle_beta   90.00
_cell.angle_gamma   90.00
#
_symmetry.space_group_name_H-M   'P 1'
#
loop_
_entity.id
_entity.type
_entity.pdbx_description
1 polymer ?
#
loop_
_entity_poly.entity_id
_entity_poly.type
_entity_poly.pdbx_seq_one_letter_code
_entity_poly.pdbx_strand_id
1 'polypeptide(L)'
;MKKNDLNPKAEALLEAHVEHTIRQIQNFDVIRAEVAAFFTELTETPLSNLVQLERIQKIAQERVLDIAPSNQLRTEIANIVKDALKNKEGKNTLISDLIPDATAEAVISMISSDTARRNKIIHEIFGNPTTGEVLSTTISHAIKDYMENNVVTKKIPGAAGLMKFGKGMLEKATDSNFDDALQSYLSRNIRNIMNISEKKTQETLSNNKVHRLAADIWLKVKTKSVDSVAQLVDAPTVDASSHIVVVIWNHIRTTKYVQSIVSEGVAGWYA
;
A
#
# COMPACT_ATOMS: atom_id res chain seq x y z
N MET A 1 5.96 -49.43 39.46
CA MET A 1 6.62 -48.14 39.78
C MET A 1 6.72 -48.03 41.29
N LYS A 2 7.93 -48.03 41.85
CA LYS A 2 8.14 -47.91 43.30
C LYS A 2 7.78 -46.48 43.73
N LYS A 3 6.86 -46.36 44.69
CA LYS A 3 6.54 -45.12 45.39
C LYS A 3 7.85 -44.62 46.00
N ASN A 4 8.30 -43.43 45.61
CA ASN A 4 9.45 -42.80 46.23
C ASN A 4 8.97 -42.38 47.62
N ASP A 5 9.27 -43.18 48.65
CA ASP A 5 8.89 -42.87 50.03
C ASP A 5 9.65 -41.62 50.46
N LEU A 6 8.99 -40.47 50.32
CA LEU A 6 9.45 -39.20 50.87
C LEU A 6 9.66 -39.38 52.37
N ASN A 7 10.76 -38.85 52.89
CA ASN A 7 11.03 -38.83 54.33
C ASN A 7 9.80 -38.24 55.06
N PRO A 8 9.34 -38.80 56.20
CA PRO A 8 8.15 -38.33 56.93
C PRO A 8 8.13 -36.82 57.18
N LYS A 9 9.29 -36.19 57.35
CA LYS A 9 9.40 -34.73 57.50
C LYS A 9 9.15 -33.97 56.20
N ALA A 10 9.59 -34.52 55.07
CA ALA A 10 9.36 -33.92 53.75
C ALA A 10 7.87 -34.01 53.36
N GLU A 11 7.18 -35.10 53.73
CA GLU A 11 5.75 -35.26 53.51
C GLU A 11 4.94 -34.27 54.39
N ALA A 12 5.29 -34.14 55.67
CA ALA A 12 4.67 -33.16 56.56
C ALA A 12 4.89 -31.70 56.13
N LEU A 13 6.07 -31.37 55.61
CA LEU A 13 6.37 -30.04 55.06
C LEU A 13 5.58 -29.76 53.78
N LEU A 14 5.43 -30.76 52.90
CA LEU A 14 4.63 -30.64 51.69
C LEU A 14 3.16 -30.41 52.03
N GLU A 15 2.60 -31.17 52.97
CA GLU A 15 1.22 -31.03 53.41
C GLU A 15 0.96 -29.66 54.04
N ALA A 16 1.84 -29.20 54.93
CA ALA A 16 1.77 -27.86 55.52
C ALA A 16 1.86 -26.74 54.47
N HIS A 17 2.69 -26.92 53.44
CA HIS A 17 2.81 -25.96 52.34
C HIS A 17 1.55 -25.93 51.46
N VAL A 18 0.96 -27.09 51.14
CA VAL A 18 -0.30 -27.18 50.40
C VAL A 18 -1.43 -26.49 51.19
N GLU A 19 -1.55 -26.77 52.49
CA GLU A 19 -2.58 -26.16 53.33
C GLU A 19 -2.38 -24.64 53.48
N HIS A 20 -1.13 -24.18 53.52
CA HIS A 20 -0.82 -22.75 53.50
C HIS A 20 -1.23 -22.11 52.17
N THR A 21 -0.87 -22.71 51.04
CA THR A 21 -1.21 -22.21 49.70
C THR A 21 -2.73 -22.19 49.48
N ILE A 22 -3.46 -23.22 49.92
CA ILE A 22 -4.94 -23.24 49.86
C ILE A 22 -5.54 -22.07 50.64
N ARG A 23 -5.02 -21.76 51.84
CA ARG A 23 -5.48 -20.61 52.63
C ARG A 23 -5.16 -19.27 51.95
N GLN A 24 -4.02 -19.16 51.29
CA GLN A 24 -3.63 -17.95 50.55
C GLN A 24 -4.54 -17.71 49.33
N ILE A 25 -4.82 -18.75 48.52
CA ILE A 25 -5.69 -18.62 47.33
C ILE A 25 -7.17 -18.45 47.67
N GLN A 26 -7.59 -18.71 48.91
CA GLN A 26 -8.95 -18.40 49.38
C GLN A 26 -9.09 -16.94 49.82
N ASN A 27 -7.98 -16.23 50.02
CA ASN A 27 -7.98 -14.82 50.38
C ASN A 27 -8.00 -13.95 49.10
N PHE A 28 -9.10 -13.23 48.91
CA PHE A 28 -9.29 -12.37 47.74
C PHE A 28 -8.25 -11.25 47.65
N ASP A 29 -7.79 -10.70 48.78
CA ASP A 29 -6.81 -9.61 48.78
C ASP A 29 -5.44 -10.08 48.30
N VAL A 30 -5.08 -11.33 48.61
CA VAL A 30 -3.86 -11.98 48.12
C VAL A 30 -3.97 -12.22 46.61
N ILE A 31 -5.07 -12.81 46.14
CA ILE A 31 -5.29 -13.01 44.69
C ILE A 31 -5.26 -11.68 43.94
N ARG A 32 -5.91 -10.64 44.48
CA ARG A 32 -5.95 -9.33 43.85
C ARG A 32 -4.56 -8.74 43.70
N ALA A 33 -3.71 -8.85 44.73
CA ALA A 33 -2.33 -8.36 44.69
C ALA A 33 -1.48 -9.15 43.67
N GLU A 34 -1.59 -10.47 43.65
CA GLU A 34 -0.89 -11.34 42.70
C GLU A 34 -1.32 -11.07 41.24
N VAL A 35 -2.62 -10.90 41.01
CA VAL A 35 -3.15 -10.54 39.68
C VAL A 35 -2.65 -9.16 39.25
N ALA A 36 -2.64 -8.18 40.15
CA ALA A 36 -2.12 -6.84 39.84
C ALA A 36 -0.61 -6.86 39.53
N ALA A 37 0.17 -7.62 40.30
CA ALA A 37 1.59 -7.83 40.05
C ALA A 37 1.82 -8.51 38.69
N PHE A 38 1.06 -9.55 38.39
CA PHE A 38 1.11 -10.24 37.10
C PHE A 38 0.76 -9.30 35.93
N PHE A 39 -0.28 -8.47 36.05
CA PHE A 39 -0.61 -7.49 35.00
C PHE A 39 0.47 -6.41 34.84
N THR A 40 1.14 -6.02 35.93
CA THR A 40 2.26 -5.09 35.89
C THR A 40 3.43 -5.70 35.10
N GLU A 41 3.79 -6.95 35.42
CA GLU A 41 4.83 -7.71 34.72
C GLU A 41 4.49 -7.94 33.25
N LEU A 42 3.22 -8.26 32.92
CA LEU A 42 2.77 -8.40 31.54
C LEU A 42 2.86 -7.10 30.74
N THR A 43 2.74 -5.94 31.40
CA THR A 43 2.84 -4.64 30.73
C THR A 43 4.29 -4.32 30.37
N GLU A 44 5.24 -4.81 31.16
CA GLU A 44 6.68 -4.62 30.96
C GLU A 44 7.31 -5.72 30.09
N THR A 45 6.66 -6.88 29.98
CA THR A 45 7.17 -8.03 29.21
C THR A 45 6.81 -7.89 27.73
N PRO A 46 7.80 -7.84 26.81
CA PRO A 46 7.53 -7.86 25.38
C PRO A 46 6.72 -9.08 24.97
N LEU A 47 5.75 -8.90 24.06
CA LEU A 47 4.89 -9.99 23.60
C LEU A 47 5.69 -11.17 23.00
N SER A 48 6.88 -10.89 22.47
CA SER A 48 7.83 -11.87 21.93
C SER A 48 8.36 -12.87 22.96
N ASN A 49 8.31 -12.53 24.26
CA ASN A 49 8.68 -13.45 25.35
C ASN A 49 7.51 -14.33 25.80
N LEU A 50 6.27 -13.96 25.45
CA LEU A 50 5.05 -14.61 25.90
C LEU A 50 4.44 -15.51 24.82
N VAL A 51 4.57 -15.11 23.55
CA VAL A 51 3.91 -15.77 22.41
C VAL A 51 4.89 -15.89 21.26
N GLN A 52 5.01 -17.10 20.71
CA GLN A 52 5.84 -17.37 19.53
C GLN A 52 5.34 -16.60 18.30
N LEU A 53 6.27 -16.12 17.46
CA LEU A 53 5.97 -15.38 16.24
C LEU A 53 4.96 -16.11 15.34
N GLU A 54 5.12 -17.42 15.17
CA GLU A 54 4.25 -18.25 14.34
C GLU A 54 2.79 -18.21 14.82
N ARG A 55 2.58 -18.11 16.14
CA ARG A 55 1.24 -18.02 16.72
C ARG A 55 0.60 -16.67 16.42
N ILE A 56 1.36 -15.58 16.48
CA ILE A 56 0.87 -14.24 16.16
C ILE A 56 0.57 -14.12 14.66
N GLN A 57 1.47 -14.62 13.81
CA GLN A 57 1.25 -14.66 12.35
C GLN A 57 0.00 -15.47 12.00
N LYS A 58 -0.21 -16.62 12.64
CA LYS A 58 -1.41 -17.43 12.45
C LYS A 58 -2.68 -16.69 12.87
N ILE A 59 -2.68 -16.03 14.03
CA ILE A 59 -3.82 -15.23 14.49
C ILE A 59 -4.10 -14.08 13.51
N ALA A 60 -3.07 -13.41 13.01
CA ALA A 60 -3.23 -12.34 12.03
C ALA A 60 -3.85 -12.88 10.73
N GLN A 61 -3.42 -14.05 10.23
CA GLN A 61 -4.04 -14.70 9.08
C GLN A 61 -5.53 -15.03 9.35
N GLU A 62 -5.82 -15.73 10.45
CA GLU A 62 -7.17 -16.19 10.78
C GLU A 62 -8.14 -15.04 11.05
N ARG A 63 -7.68 -13.93 11.64
CA ARG A 63 -8.55 -12.83 12.11
C ARG A 63 -8.60 -11.65 11.15
N VAL A 64 -7.54 -11.39 10.41
CA VAL A 64 -7.45 -10.26 9.46
C VAL A 64 -7.73 -10.72 8.05
N LEU A 65 -7.23 -11.89 7.64
CA LEU A 65 -7.30 -12.34 6.25
C LEU A 65 -8.43 -13.31 5.98
N ASP A 66 -8.78 -14.20 6.91
CA ASP A 66 -9.80 -15.23 6.64
C ASP A 66 -11.23 -14.73 6.82
N ILE A 67 -11.43 -13.72 7.68
CA ILE A 67 -12.75 -13.14 7.95
C ILE A 67 -13.05 -12.03 6.93
N ALA A 68 -14.10 -12.26 6.12
CA ALA A 68 -14.62 -11.22 5.24
C ALA A 68 -15.26 -10.08 6.08
N PRO A 69 -15.06 -8.79 5.72
CA PRO A 69 -15.81 -7.71 6.33
C PRO A 69 -17.30 -7.92 6.06
N SER A 70 -18.13 -7.87 7.10
CA SER A 70 -19.58 -7.96 6.92
C SER A 70 -20.12 -6.70 6.22
N ASN A 71 -21.25 -6.84 5.52
CA ASN A 71 -21.95 -5.68 4.93
C ASN A 71 -22.34 -4.65 5.99
N GLN A 72 -22.63 -5.09 7.22
CA GLN A 72 -22.92 -4.22 8.35
C GLN A 72 -21.69 -3.42 8.75
N LEU A 73 -20.55 -4.07 8.97
CA LEU A 73 -19.28 -3.41 9.33
C LEU A 73 -18.88 -2.39 8.26
N ARG A 74 -19.01 -2.73 6.97
CA ARG A 74 -18.77 -1.77 5.88
C ARG A 74 -19.65 -0.53 6.03
N THR A 75 -20.95 -0.73 6.26
CA THR A 75 -21.92 0.36 6.35
C THR A 75 -21.66 1.24 7.57
N GLU A 76 -21.29 0.63 8.70
CA GLU A 76 -20.87 1.35 9.90
C GLU A 76 -19.61 2.19 9.66
N ILE A 77 -18.57 1.63 9.03
CA ILE A 77 -17.36 2.37 8.65
C ILE A 77 -17.69 3.50 7.68
N ALA A 78 -18.51 3.26 6.66
CA ALA A 78 -18.92 4.29 5.70
C ALA A 78 -19.67 5.43 6.39
N ASN A 79 -20.55 5.12 7.35
CA ASN A 79 -21.26 6.12 8.14
C ASN A 79 -20.31 6.93 9.02
N ILE A 80 -19.37 6.27 9.71
CA ILE A 80 -18.34 6.97 10.51
C ILE A 80 -17.52 7.92 9.63
N VAL A 81 -17.12 7.49 8.42
CA VAL A 81 -16.41 8.34 7.46
C VAL A 81 -17.30 9.51 7.03
N LYS A 82 -18.56 9.28 6.67
CA LYS A 82 -19.50 10.36 6.30
C LYS A 82 -19.69 11.35 7.44
N ASP A 83 -19.77 10.89 8.68
CA ASP A 83 -19.93 11.74 9.86
C ASP A 83 -18.65 12.52 10.15
N ALA A 84 -17.48 11.89 10.02
CA ALA A 84 -16.18 12.54 10.15
C ALA A 84 -15.97 13.63 9.09
N LEU A 85 -16.35 13.36 7.83
CA LEU A 85 -16.26 14.33 6.73
C LEU A 85 -17.25 15.50 6.88
N LYS A 86 -18.37 15.31 7.60
CA LYS A 86 -19.36 16.36 7.91
C LYS A 86 -19.07 17.08 9.22
N ASN A 87 -18.12 16.60 10.02
CA ASN A 87 -17.84 17.14 11.34
C ASN A 87 -17.23 18.54 11.20
N LYS A 88 -17.79 19.51 11.95
CA LYS A 88 -17.31 20.90 11.97
C LYS A 88 -15.86 21.01 12.44
N GLU A 89 -15.39 20.06 13.24
CA GLU A 89 -13.99 19.97 13.70
C GLU A 89 -13.02 19.56 12.58
N GLY A 90 -13.50 18.97 11.48
CA GLY A 90 -12.67 18.50 10.36
C GLY A 90 -11.91 19.61 9.62
N LYS A 91 -12.26 20.88 9.85
CA LYS A 91 -11.49 22.05 9.37
C LYS A 91 -10.15 22.20 10.09
N ASN A 92 -10.10 21.81 11.36
CA ASN A 92 -8.92 21.94 12.22
C ASN A 92 -8.15 20.61 12.35
N THR A 93 -8.77 19.49 12.02
CA THR A 93 -8.11 18.17 12.00
C THR A 93 -7.33 17.98 10.70
N LEU A 94 -6.03 17.72 10.82
CA LEU A 94 -5.17 17.34 9.71
C LEU A 94 -5.26 15.82 9.46
N ILE A 95 -4.96 15.39 8.24
CA ILE A 95 -4.87 13.95 7.93
C ILE A 95 -3.80 13.26 8.79
N SER A 96 -2.71 13.96 9.16
CA SER A 96 -1.70 13.45 10.10
C SER A 96 -2.23 13.18 11.51
N ASP A 97 -3.33 13.81 11.92
CA ASP A 97 -3.93 13.58 13.23
C ASP A 97 -4.75 12.28 13.25
N LEU A 98 -5.16 11.79 12.08
CA LEU A 98 -5.93 10.56 11.90
C LEU A 98 -5.06 9.36 11.54
N ILE A 99 -4.00 9.58 10.76
CA ILE A 99 -3.11 8.52 10.27
C ILE A 99 -1.69 8.88 10.73
N PRO A 100 -1.12 8.13 11.70
CA PRO A 100 0.23 8.37 12.18
C PRO A 100 1.26 8.22 11.04
N ASP A 101 2.32 9.03 11.09
CA ASP A 101 3.43 8.96 10.12
C ASP A 101 4.03 7.54 10.05
N ALA A 102 4.13 6.84 11.18
CA ALA A 102 4.63 5.45 11.22
C ALA A 102 3.73 4.47 10.46
N THR A 103 2.41 4.66 10.49
CA THR A 103 1.45 3.83 9.74
C THR A 103 1.57 4.09 8.24
N ALA A 104 1.67 5.36 7.84
CA ALA A 104 1.88 5.71 6.44
C ALA A 104 3.21 5.15 5.93
N GLU A 105 4.29 5.26 6.72
CA GLU A 105 5.61 4.73 6.40
C GLU A 105 5.61 3.21 6.24
N ALA A 106 4.91 2.47 7.10
CA ALA A 106 4.78 1.03 6.96
C ALA A 106 4.13 0.64 5.62
N VAL A 107 3.07 1.36 5.21
CA VAL A 107 2.39 1.15 3.92
C VAL A 107 3.29 1.55 2.75
N ILE A 108 3.99 2.68 2.83
CA ILE A 108 4.93 3.15 1.80
C ILE A 108 6.06 2.13 1.60
N SER A 109 6.66 1.66 2.70
CA SER A 109 7.72 0.66 2.69
C SER A 109 7.25 -0.63 2.00
N MET A 110 6.09 -1.14 2.42
CA MET A 110 5.45 -2.33 1.86
C MET A 110 5.17 -2.21 0.35
N ILE A 111 4.69 -1.07 -0.14
CA ILE A 111 4.46 -0.84 -1.58
C ILE A 111 5.78 -0.73 -2.34
N SER A 112 6.79 -0.10 -1.73
CA SER A 112 8.06 0.18 -2.38
C SER A 112 8.99 -1.05 -2.50
N SER A 113 8.83 -2.05 -1.63
CA SER A 113 9.74 -3.19 -1.53
C SER A 113 9.53 -4.26 -2.62
N ASP A 114 8.31 -4.43 -3.14
CA ASP A 114 7.99 -5.47 -4.13
C ASP A 114 8.37 -5.09 -5.57
N THR A 115 9.65 -5.30 -5.90
CA THR A 115 10.17 -5.10 -7.27
C THR A 115 9.52 -6.00 -8.30
N ALA A 116 9.26 -7.26 -7.96
CA ALA A 116 8.79 -8.24 -8.94
C ALA A 116 7.39 -7.89 -9.44
N ARG A 117 6.48 -7.51 -8.55
CA ARG A 117 5.13 -7.05 -8.92
C ARG A 117 5.14 -5.72 -9.62
N ARG A 118 5.94 -4.77 -9.14
CA ARG A 118 6.07 -3.49 -9.84
C ARG A 118 6.47 -3.71 -11.30
N ASN A 119 7.46 -4.55 -11.54
CA ASN A 119 7.90 -4.86 -12.90
C ASN A 119 6.80 -5.57 -13.70
N LYS A 120 6.02 -6.47 -13.07
CA LYS A 120 4.86 -7.12 -13.70
C LYS A 120 3.76 -6.12 -14.09
N ILE A 121 3.39 -5.19 -13.21
CA ILE A 121 2.40 -4.15 -13.50
C ILE A 121 2.90 -3.23 -14.61
N ILE A 122 4.17 -2.80 -14.54
CA ILE A 122 4.80 -2.01 -15.61
C ILE A 122 4.72 -2.78 -16.93
N HIS A 123 5.04 -4.07 -16.95
CA HIS A 123 4.92 -4.92 -18.13
C HIS A 123 3.48 -5.00 -18.67
N GLU A 124 2.48 -5.18 -17.80
CA GLU A 124 1.07 -5.22 -18.20
C GLU A 124 0.60 -3.87 -18.79
N ILE A 125 1.04 -2.73 -18.22
CA ILE A 125 0.72 -1.40 -18.74
C ILE A 125 1.36 -1.18 -20.11
N PHE A 126 2.65 -1.49 -20.27
CA PHE A 126 3.35 -1.25 -21.54
C PHE A 126 3.07 -2.33 -22.61
N GLY A 127 2.64 -3.51 -22.21
CA GLY A 127 2.17 -4.58 -23.09
C GLY A 127 0.72 -4.38 -23.56
N ASN A 128 -0.04 -3.48 -22.95
CA ASN A 128 -1.43 -3.24 -23.30
C ASN A 128 -1.55 -2.51 -24.66
N PRO A 129 -2.27 -3.07 -25.65
CA PRO A 129 -2.48 -2.45 -26.95
C PRO A 129 -3.09 -1.04 -26.89
N THR A 130 -4.01 -0.79 -25.96
CA THR A 130 -4.64 0.52 -25.74
C THR A 130 -3.61 1.58 -25.32
N THR A 131 -2.64 1.22 -24.47
CA THR A 131 -1.55 2.13 -24.09
C THR A 131 -0.70 2.51 -25.31
N GLY A 132 -0.40 1.53 -26.17
CA GLY A 132 0.32 1.77 -27.42
C GLY A 132 -0.44 2.71 -28.37
N GLU A 133 -1.76 2.54 -28.49
CA GLU A 133 -2.61 3.41 -29.30
C GLU A 133 -2.65 4.85 -28.77
N VAL A 134 -2.85 5.03 -27.45
CA VAL A 134 -2.81 6.35 -26.80
C VAL A 134 -1.44 7.00 -26.98
N LEU A 135 -0.35 6.25 -26.83
CA LEU A 135 0.99 6.80 -27.01
C LEU A 135 1.25 7.18 -28.48
N SER A 136 0.86 6.32 -29.43
CA SER A 136 1.00 6.58 -30.86
C SER A 136 0.22 7.82 -31.28
N THR A 137 -1.02 7.96 -30.83
CA THR A 137 -1.85 9.14 -31.12
C THR A 137 -1.28 10.40 -30.47
N THR A 138 -0.87 10.33 -29.21
CA THR A 138 -0.27 11.48 -28.49
C THR A 138 1.03 11.95 -29.15
N ILE A 139 1.92 11.04 -29.54
CA ILE A 139 3.17 11.40 -30.24
C ILE A 139 2.87 12.01 -31.60
N SER A 140 1.90 11.45 -32.35
CA SER A 140 1.47 11.99 -33.63
C SER A 140 0.99 13.44 -33.50
N HIS A 141 0.11 13.71 -32.52
CA HIS A 141 -0.38 15.05 -32.23
C HIS A 141 0.75 15.99 -31.79
N ALA A 142 1.64 15.57 -30.90
CA ALA A 142 2.75 16.41 -30.45
C ALA A 142 3.71 16.80 -31.59
N ILE A 143 3.96 15.90 -32.54
CA ILE A 143 4.79 16.19 -33.73
C ILE A 143 4.07 17.16 -34.66
N LYS A 144 2.76 16.96 -34.87
CA LYS A 144 1.92 17.83 -35.68
C LYS A 144 1.86 19.25 -35.10
N ASP A 145 1.54 19.35 -33.81
CA ASP A 145 1.52 20.62 -33.06
C ASP A 145 2.88 21.31 -33.12
N TYR A 146 3.98 20.57 -32.96
CA TYR A 146 5.33 21.14 -33.07
C TYR A 146 5.59 21.68 -34.48
N MET A 147 5.20 20.95 -35.52
CA MET A 147 5.39 21.38 -36.91
C MET A 147 4.57 22.63 -37.24
N GLU A 148 3.28 22.62 -36.92
CA GLU A 148 2.36 23.73 -37.19
C GLU A 148 2.79 25.00 -36.44
N ASN A 149 3.25 24.88 -35.20
CA ASN A 149 3.58 26.04 -34.36
C ASN A 149 5.04 26.52 -34.49
N ASN A 150 6.01 25.66 -34.81
CA ASN A 150 7.43 26.03 -34.86
C ASN A 150 8.01 26.15 -36.27
N VAL A 151 7.48 25.46 -37.28
CA VAL A 151 8.04 25.54 -38.66
C VAL A 151 7.62 26.85 -39.34
N VAL A 152 6.55 27.49 -38.88
CA VAL A 152 6.07 28.79 -39.37
C VAL A 152 6.88 29.97 -38.79
N THR A 153 7.65 29.78 -37.71
CA THR A 153 8.33 30.90 -37.04
C THR A 153 9.83 30.68 -36.80
N LYS A 154 10.62 31.24 -37.73
CA LYS A 154 12.00 31.75 -37.61
C LYS A 154 13.16 30.83 -37.99
N LYS A 155 14.04 31.41 -38.83
CA LYS A 155 15.39 30.94 -39.18
C LYS A 155 16.24 30.81 -37.91
N ILE A 156 16.38 29.60 -37.37
CA ILE A 156 17.30 29.30 -36.26
C ILE A 156 18.66 28.89 -36.85
N PRO A 157 19.77 29.60 -36.52
CA PRO A 157 21.13 29.19 -36.89
C PRO A 157 21.45 27.80 -36.30
N GLY A 158 21.90 26.84 -37.11
CA GLY A 158 22.16 25.46 -36.69
C GLY A 158 21.08 24.43 -37.05
N ALA A 159 19.95 24.85 -37.63
CA ALA A 159 18.84 23.97 -38.02
C ALA A 159 19.06 23.12 -39.30
N ALA A 160 20.30 23.04 -39.83
CA ALA A 160 20.60 22.28 -41.05
C ALA A 160 20.26 20.78 -40.94
N GLY A 161 20.29 20.20 -39.73
CA GLY A 161 19.86 18.83 -39.46
C GLY A 161 18.33 18.66 -39.48
N LEU A 162 17.58 19.63 -38.96
CA LEU A 162 16.12 19.64 -38.95
C LEU A 162 15.55 19.85 -40.35
N MET A 163 16.21 20.68 -41.16
CA MET A 163 15.84 20.89 -42.56
C MET A 163 16.07 19.63 -43.43
N LYS A 164 17.10 18.82 -43.15
CA LYS A 164 17.30 17.52 -43.81
C LYS A 164 16.27 16.47 -43.42
N PHE A 165 15.85 16.46 -42.15
CA PHE A 165 14.75 15.61 -41.67
C PHE A 165 13.42 16.01 -42.33
N GLY A 166 13.14 17.32 -42.37
CA GLY A 166 12.00 17.88 -43.09
C GLY A 166 12.04 17.56 -44.59
N LYS A 167 13.21 17.66 -45.24
CA LYS A 167 13.36 17.38 -46.69
C LYS A 167 13.16 15.90 -47.04
N GLY A 168 13.67 14.97 -46.22
CA GLY A 168 13.45 13.52 -46.43
C GLY A 168 12.00 13.07 -46.20
N MET A 169 11.23 13.85 -45.45
CA MET A 169 9.81 13.63 -45.19
C MET A 169 8.91 14.33 -46.24
N LEU A 170 9.31 15.53 -46.68
CA LEU A 170 8.68 16.29 -47.78
C LEU A 170 8.86 15.61 -49.14
N GLU A 171 10.02 15.01 -49.44
CA GLU A 171 10.24 14.28 -50.71
C GLU A 171 9.40 13.00 -50.82
N LYS A 172 8.80 12.53 -49.71
CA LYS A 172 7.88 11.37 -49.68
C LYS A 172 6.40 11.75 -49.46
N ALA A 173 6.11 13.02 -49.18
CA ALA A 173 4.76 13.50 -48.89
C ALA A 173 4.48 14.75 -49.74
N THR A 174 3.82 14.56 -50.88
CA THR A 174 2.86 15.58 -51.33
C THR A 174 1.81 15.73 -50.23
N ASP A 175 1.44 16.97 -49.91
CA ASP A 175 0.76 17.48 -48.68
C ASP A 175 -0.39 16.65 -48.06
N SER A 176 -0.89 15.61 -48.71
CA SER A 176 -2.01 14.77 -48.27
C SER A 176 -1.64 13.54 -47.44
N ASN A 177 -0.36 13.13 -47.39
CA ASN A 177 0.03 11.80 -46.86
C ASN A 177 0.96 11.81 -45.63
N PHE A 178 1.25 12.98 -45.04
CA PHE A 178 2.16 13.05 -43.89
C PHE A 178 1.59 12.40 -42.63
N ASP A 179 0.34 12.73 -42.30
CA ASP A 179 -0.35 12.16 -41.12
C ASP A 179 -0.44 10.63 -41.24
N ASP A 180 -0.81 10.11 -42.42
CA ASP A 180 -0.86 8.67 -42.70
C ASP A 180 0.52 7.99 -42.60
N ALA A 181 1.56 8.63 -43.12
CA ALA A 181 2.93 8.11 -43.06
C ALA A 181 3.47 8.10 -41.62
N LEU A 182 3.22 9.16 -40.85
CA LEU A 182 3.61 9.26 -39.45
C LEU A 182 2.87 8.25 -38.59
N GLN A 183 1.56 8.11 -38.78
CA GLN A 183 0.73 7.16 -38.06
C GLN A 183 1.09 5.70 -38.43
N SER A 184 1.40 5.42 -39.70
CA SER A 184 1.92 4.12 -40.13
C SER A 184 3.29 3.80 -39.53
N TYR A 185 4.19 4.78 -39.46
CA TYR A 185 5.50 4.61 -38.82
C TYR A 185 5.37 4.35 -37.32
N LEU A 186 4.59 5.17 -36.62
CA LEU A 186 4.38 5.02 -35.18
C LEU A 186 3.71 3.68 -34.88
N SER A 187 2.62 3.31 -35.56
CA SER A 187 1.96 2.02 -35.33
C SER A 187 2.86 0.80 -35.59
N ARG A 188 3.74 0.85 -36.59
CA ARG A 188 4.74 -0.21 -36.85
C ARG A 188 5.82 -0.29 -35.78
N ASN A 189 6.24 0.84 -35.23
CA ASN A 189 7.36 0.91 -34.28
C ASN A 189 6.91 1.01 -32.81
N ILE A 190 5.61 1.17 -32.54
CA ILE A 190 5.09 1.44 -31.19
C ILE A 190 5.49 0.35 -30.22
N ARG A 191 5.49 -0.92 -30.65
CA ARG A 191 5.93 -2.04 -29.80
C ARG A 191 7.37 -1.87 -29.31
N ASN A 192 8.28 -1.41 -30.17
CA ASN A 192 9.66 -1.17 -29.79
C ASN A 192 9.77 0.04 -28.84
N ILE A 193 9.02 1.11 -29.11
CA ILE A 193 8.95 2.30 -28.24
C ILE A 193 8.43 1.91 -26.85
N MET A 194 7.38 1.07 -26.80
CA MET A 194 6.81 0.56 -25.55
C MET A 194 7.82 -0.30 -24.79
N ASN A 195 8.56 -1.20 -25.45
CA ASN A 195 9.60 -2.02 -24.80
C ASN A 195 10.74 -1.16 -24.21
N ILE A 196 11.20 -0.14 -24.93
CA ILE A 196 12.23 0.79 -24.44
C ILE A 196 11.69 1.59 -23.25
N SER A 197 10.45 2.06 -23.35
CA SER A 197 9.78 2.81 -22.29
C SER A 197 9.56 1.95 -21.04
N GLU A 198 9.20 0.68 -21.22
CA GLU A 198 9.07 -0.31 -20.15
C GLU A 198 10.40 -0.47 -19.40
N LYS A 199 11.48 -0.79 -20.13
CA LYS A 199 12.82 -0.97 -19.54
C LYS A 199 13.28 0.29 -18.80
N LYS A 200 13.13 1.46 -19.42
CA LYS A 200 13.50 2.73 -18.79
C LYS A 200 12.64 3.04 -17.57
N THR A 201 11.37 2.67 -17.57
CA THR A 201 10.46 2.82 -16.43
C THR A 201 10.86 1.88 -15.29
N GLN A 202 11.19 0.62 -15.58
CA GLN A 202 11.69 -0.35 -14.60
C GLN A 202 13.02 0.11 -13.96
N GLU A 203 13.95 0.63 -14.76
CA GLU A 203 15.22 1.20 -14.29
C GLU A 203 15.01 2.47 -13.44
N THR A 204 14.06 3.30 -13.85
CA THR A 204 13.79 4.59 -13.18
C THR A 204 13.03 4.39 -11.87
N LEU A 205 12.00 3.53 -11.85
CA LEU A 205 11.19 3.22 -10.67
C LEU A 205 11.88 2.15 -9.82
N SER A 206 13.06 2.45 -9.27
CA SER A 206 13.66 1.61 -8.24
C SER A 206 12.85 1.67 -6.94
N ASN A 207 13.04 0.71 -6.03
CA ASN A 207 12.41 0.70 -4.70
C ASN A 207 12.54 2.07 -4.01
N ASN A 208 13.74 2.64 -4.03
CA ASN A 208 14.03 3.94 -3.43
C ASN A 208 13.27 5.11 -4.09
N LYS A 209 13.01 5.06 -5.40
CA LYS A 209 12.24 6.13 -6.06
C LYS A 209 10.75 5.98 -5.82
N VAL A 210 10.22 4.76 -5.84
CA VAL A 210 8.81 4.49 -5.50
C VAL A 210 8.52 4.93 -4.07
N HIS A 211 9.42 4.58 -3.16
CA HIS A 211 9.38 5.02 -1.77
C HIS A 211 9.33 6.54 -1.66
N ARG A 212 10.29 7.26 -2.27
CA ARG A 212 10.33 8.73 -2.24
C ARG A 212 9.07 9.35 -2.84
N LEU A 213 8.59 8.85 -3.97
CA LEU A 213 7.36 9.35 -4.59
C LEU A 213 6.16 9.21 -3.65
N ALA A 214 6.01 8.05 -3.02
CA ALA A 214 4.93 7.81 -2.08
C ALA A 214 5.07 8.65 -0.79
N ALA A 215 6.29 8.82 -0.28
CA ALA A 215 6.60 9.71 0.85
C ALA A 215 6.31 11.18 0.53
N ASP A 216 6.68 11.66 -0.66
CA ASP A 216 6.40 13.03 -1.12
C ASP A 216 4.88 13.28 -1.25
N ILE A 217 4.13 12.28 -1.71
CA ILE A 217 2.67 12.33 -1.74
C ILE A 217 2.12 12.40 -0.31
N TRP A 218 2.62 11.56 0.60
CA TRP A 218 2.21 11.57 2.00
C TRP A 218 2.48 12.92 2.67
N LEU A 219 3.65 13.51 2.49
CA LEU A 219 3.99 14.84 3.01
C LEU A 219 3.01 15.93 2.53
N LYS A 220 2.53 15.83 1.28
CA LYS A 220 1.54 16.76 0.72
C LYS A 220 0.13 16.51 1.21
N VAL A 221 -0.23 15.26 1.50
CA VAL A 221 -1.58 14.88 1.94
C VAL A 221 -1.75 15.09 3.44
N LYS A 222 -0.73 14.77 4.25
CA LYS A 222 -0.81 14.80 5.71
C LYS A 222 -1.10 16.18 6.30
N THR A 223 -0.67 17.24 5.59
CA THR A 223 -0.86 18.64 5.95
C THR A 223 -2.20 19.22 5.50
N LYS A 224 -3.01 18.46 4.76
CA LYS A 224 -4.35 18.87 4.37
C LYS A 224 -5.32 18.64 5.53
N SER A 225 -6.30 19.53 5.66
CA SER A 225 -7.42 19.33 6.56
C SER A 225 -8.34 18.23 6.02
N VAL A 226 -9.05 17.56 6.93
CA VAL A 226 -10.10 16.58 6.58
C VAL A 226 -11.19 17.23 5.73
N ASP A 227 -11.53 18.50 6.00
CA ASP A 227 -12.53 19.27 5.23
C ASP A 227 -12.13 19.47 3.76
N SER A 228 -10.84 19.68 3.47
CA SER A 228 -10.34 19.79 2.09
C SER A 228 -10.50 18.50 1.28
N VAL A 229 -10.49 17.35 1.97
CA VAL A 229 -10.78 16.04 1.36
C VAL A 229 -12.29 15.82 1.26
N ALA A 230 -13.06 16.24 2.27
CA ALA A 230 -14.52 16.15 2.28
C ALA A 230 -15.19 16.92 1.14
N GLN A 231 -14.64 18.06 0.73
CA GLN A 231 -15.16 18.84 -0.40
C GLN A 231 -15.05 18.13 -1.76
N LEU A 232 -14.19 17.11 -1.87
CA LEU A 232 -13.98 16.33 -3.09
C LEU A 232 -14.81 15.04 -3.12
N VAL A 233 -15.50 14.70 -2.03
CA VAL A 233 -16.16 13.41 -1.86
C VAL A 233 -17.57 13.61 -1.31
N ASP A 234 -18.58 13.32 -2.13
CA ASP A 234 -19.97 13.34 -1.69
C ASP A 234 -20.39 11.99 -1.03
N ALA A 235 -21.50 12.00 -0.31
CA ALA A 235 -21.98 10.80 0.40
C ALA A 235 -22.18 9.57 -0.53
N PRO A 236 -22.75 9.72 -1.75
CA PRO A 236 -22.80 8.63 -2.72
C PRO A 236 -21.43 8.08 -3.11
N THR A 237 -20.42 8.96 -3.28
CA THR A 237 -19.04 8.54 -3.56
C THR A 237 -18.45 7.76 -2.39
N VAL A 238 -18.72 8.14 -1.14
CA VAL A 238 -18.28 7.37 0.04
C VAL A 238 -18.89 5.97 0.04
N ASP A 239 -20.20 5.87 -0.19
CA ASP A 239 -20.90 4.58 -0.19
C ASP A 239 -20.41 3.68 -1.34
N ALA A 240 -20.26 4.21 -2.56
CA ALA A 240 -19.70 3.49 -3.69
C ALA A 240 -18.25 3.06 -3.45
N SER A 241 -17.42 3.96 -2.91
CA SER A 241 -16.01 3.66 -2.58
C SER A 241 -15.90 2.59 -1.50
N SER A 242 -16.75 2.63 -0.48
CA SER A 242 -16.78 1.61 0.59
C SER A 242 -17.07 0.21 0.03
N HIS A 243 -17.95 0.12 -0.98
CA HIS A 243 -18.26 -1.13 -1.66
C HIS A 243 -17.05 -1.62 -2.47
N ILE A 244 -16.44 -0.75 -3.26
CA ILE A 244 -15.25 -1.07 -4.06
C ILE A 244 -14.10 -1.53 -3.16
N VAL A 245 -13.83 -0.83 -2.05
CA VAL A 245 -12.77 -1.19 -1.09
C VAL A 245 -13.00 -2.59 -0.51
N VAL A 246 -14.24 -2.94 -0.12
CA VAL A 246 -14.55 -4.28 0.40
C VAL A 246 -14.42 -5.35 -0.67
N VAL A 247 -14.83 -5.08 -1.91
CA VAL A 247 -14.68 -6.01 -3.04
C VAL A 247 -13.19 -6.26 -3.31
N ILE A 248 -12.38 -5.20 -3.41
CA ILE A 248 -10.94 -5.30 -3.59
C ILE A 248 -10.31 -6.05 -2.42
N TRP A 249 -10.61 -5.67 -1.18
CA TRP A 249 -10.09 -6.33 0.03
C TRP A 249 -10.40 -7.83 0.04
N ASN A 250 -11.66 -8.21 -0.22
CA ASN A 250 -12.08 -9.61 -0.25
C ASN A 250 -11.35 -10.41 -1.32
N HIS A 251 -11.00 -9.79 -2.45
CA HIS A 251 -10.19 -10.42 -3.46
C HIS A 251 -8.73 -10.56 -2.98
N ILE A 252 -8.09 -9.45 -2.62
CA ILE A 252 -6.64 -9.42 -2.33
C ILE A 252 -6.27 -10.18 -1.05
N ARG A 253 -7.13 -10.21 -0.01
CA ARG A 253 -6.85 -10.88 1.27
C ARG A 253 -6.60 -12.38 1.13
N THR A 254 -7.21 -13.00 0.12
CA THR A 254 -7.06 -14.44 -0.17
C THR A 254 -5.82 -14.74 -1.00
N THR A 255 -5.14 -13.72 -1.51
CA THR A 255 -3.94 -13.91 -2.32
C THR A 255 -2.74 -14.20 -1.43
N LYS A 256 -1.85 -15.07 -1.93
CA LYS A 256 -0.57 -15.37 -1.28
C LYS A 256 0.28 -14.12 -1.03
N TYR A 257 0.04 -13.05 -1.79
CA TYR A 257 0.74 -11.78 -1.59
C TYR A 257 0.45 -11.14 -0.26
N VAL A 258 -0.84 -10.89 0.00
CA VAL A 258 -1.28 -10.16 1.17
C VAL A 258 -1.02 -11.01 2.41
N GLN A 259 -1.13 -12.33 2.29
CA GLN A 259 -0.68 -13.27 3.30
C GLN A 259 0.82 -13.12 3.62
N SER A 260 1.70 -13.04 2.61
CA SER A 260 3.14 -12.81 2.80
C SER A 260 3.41 -11.46 3.46
N ILE A 261 2.79 -10.40 2.94
CA ILE A 261 2.90 -9.04 3.48
C ILE A 261 2.52 -8.99 4.96
N VAL A 262 1.37 -9.57 5.32
CA VAL A 262 0.91 -9.57 6.73
C VAL A 262 1.87 -10.38 7.59
N SER A 263 2.35 -11.51 7.10
CA SER A 263 3.31 -12.34 7.83
C SER A 263 4.66 -11.63 8.05
N GLU A 264 5.18 -10.97 7.02
CA GLU A 264 6.42 -10.19 7.04
C GLU A 264 6.27 -8.93 7.91
N GLY A 265 5.13 -8.24 7.84
CA GLY A 265 4.83 -7.09 8.69
C GLY A 265 4.74 -7.47 10.17
N VAL A 266 4.09 -8.60 10.48
CA VAL A 266 4.07 -9.13 11.86
C VAL A 266 5.48 -9.52 12.32
N ALA A 267 6.29 -10.14 11.45
CA ALA A 267 7.68 -10.47 11.79
C ALA A 267 8.53 -9.21 12.04
N GLY A 268 8.34 -8.16 11.24
CA GLY A 268 9.03 -6.89 11.40
C GLY A 268 8.64 -6.13 12.68
N TRP A 269 7.38 -6.23 13.12
CA TRP A 269 6.94 -5.70 14.42
C TRP A 269 7.43 -6.53 15.61
N TYR A 270 7.60 -7.84 15.41
CA TYR A 270 8.00 -8.79 16.45
C TYR A 270 9.50 -8.73 16.79
N ALA A 271 10.33 -8.31 15.84
CA ALA A 271 11.78 -8.18 15.96
C ALA A 271 12.20 -6.94 16.77
#